data_AF-A0A8B6E2Y5-F1
#
_entry.id   AF-A0A8B6E2Y5-F1
#
_cell.length_a   1.000
_cell.length_b   1.000
_cell.length_c   1.000
_cell.angle_alpha   90.00
_cell.angle_beta   90.00
_cell.angle_gamma   90.00
#
_symmetry.space_group_name_H-M   'P 1'
#
loop_
_entity.id
_entity.type
_entity.pdbx_description
1 polymer ?
#
loop_
_entity_poly.entity_id
_entity_poly.type
_entity_poly.pdbx_seq_one_letter_code
_entity_poly.pdbx_strand_id
1 'polypeptide(L)'
;MYLFILQLAQRYGRAIMVKEMTRLMCLNASSKVWSSYHGLGDDTLKVDTYFFTFDAGQFTMTMTTKGCAPVSEGFQTKDGVFNIGVMGLTSGITDPSVFELPSPCKEGSMRKRVLHEQQSPFVPI
;
A
#
# COMPACT_ATOMS: atom_id res chain seq x y z
N MET A 1 5.04 3.14 1.11
CA MET A 1 4.79 2.23 -0.04
C MET A 1 5.72 1.01 -0.06
N TYR A 2 7.07 1.18 -0.06
CA TYR A 2 8.02 0.05 -0.06
C TYR A 2 7.84 -0.96 1.09
N LEU A 3 7.50 -0.49 2.29
CA LEU A 3 7.30 -1.37 3.46
C LEU A 3 6.14 -2.37 3.27
N PHE A 4 5.10 -1.99 2.52
CA PHE A 4 3.88 -2.79 2.37
C PHE A 4 4.06 -3.91 1.34
N ILE A 5 4.78 -3.62 0.25
CA ILE A 5 5.19 -4.60 -0.76
C ILE A 5 6.08 -5.68 -0.13
N LEU A 6 6.98 -5.28 0.78
CA LEU A 6 7.82 -6.20 1.55
C LEU A 6 7.00 -7.11 2.49
N GLN A 7 5.98 -6.57 3.18
CA GLN A 7 5.12 -7.36 4.07
C GLN A 7 4.24 -8.36 3.31
N LEU A 8 3.68 -7.98 2.16
CA LEU A 8 2.93 -8.92 1.30
C LEU A 8 3.82 -10.02 0.74
N ALA A 9 5.05 -9.69 0.33
CA ALA A 9 6.02 -10.67 -0.15
C ALA A 9 6.44 -11.67 0.95
N GLN A 10 6.62 -11.19 2.19
CA GLN A 10 6.91 -12.03 3.35
C GLN A 10 5.74 -12.94 3.72
N ARG A 11 4.49 -12.47 3.60
CA ARG A 11 3.30 -13.24 3.99
C ARG A 11 2.90 -14.32 3.00
N TYR A 12 3.12 -14.09 1.70
CA TYR A 12 2.70 -15.02 0.64
C TYR A 12 3.85 -15.81 -0.01
N GLY A 13 5.09 -15.63 0.47
CA GLY A 13 6.23 -16.49 0.11
C GLY A 13 6.62 -16.49 -1.38
N ARG A 14 6.19 -15.49 -2.16
CA ARG A 14 6.46 -15.40 -3.59
C ARG A 14 7.05 -14.04 -3.96
N ALA A 15 8.34 -14.04 -4.30
CA ALA A 15 9.06 -12.90 -4.89
C ALA A 15 8.41 -12.34 -6.18
N ILE A 16 7.45 -13.08 -6.76
CA ILE A 16 6.68 -12.73 -7.97
C ILE A 16 5.81 -11.49 -7.72
N MET A 17 5.21 -11.32 -6.53
CA MET A 17 4.39 -10.13 -6.25
C MET A 17 5.20 -8.84 -6.21
N VAL A 18 6.46 -8.88 -5.72
CA VAL A 18 7.31 -7.69 -5.65
C VAL A 18 7.66 -7.18 -7.04
N LYS A 19 7.97 -8.10 -7.97
CA LYS A 19 8.38 -7.75 -9.35
C LYS A 19 7.22 -7.17 -10.17
N GLU A 20 6.01 -7.70 -10.01
CA GLU A 20 4.83 -7.16 -10.69
C GLU A 20 4.33 -5.87 -10.03
N MET A 21 4.36 -5.74 -8.69
CA MET A 21 4.00 -4.50 -8.01
C MET A 21 4.99 -3.35 -8.26
N THR A 22 6.29 -3.64 -8.38
CA THR A 22 7.26 -2.59 -8.77
C THR A 22 7.08 -2.13 -10.21
N ARG A 23 6.55 -2.98 -11.11
CA ARG A 23 6.09 -2.56 -12.44
C ARG A 23 4.82 -1.71 -12.39
N LEU A 24 3.90 -2.00 -11.46
CA LEU A 24 2.68 -1.21 -11.25
C LEU A 24 2.95 0.22 -10.77
N MET A 25 4.14 0.53 -10.24
CA MET A 25 4.50 1.93 -9.90
C MET A 25 4.65 2.83 -11.14
N CYS A 26 4.79 2.24 -12.32
CA CYS A 26 4.71 2.93 -13.60
C CYS A 26 3.40 2.53 -14.30
N LEU A 27 2.27 3.02 -13.79
CA LEU A 27 0.95 2.71 -14.33
C LEU A 27 0.87 3.08 -15.81
N ASN A 28 0.38 2.15 -16.64
CA ASN A 28 0.12 2.42 -18.05
C ASN A 28 -1.22 3.17 -18.18
N ALA A 29 -1.30 4.19 -19.03
CA ALA A 29 -2.53 4.93 -19.32
C ALA A 29 -3.71 4.01 -19.69
N SER A 30 -3.44 2.84 -20.28
CA SER A 30 -4.46 1.85 -20.64
C SER A 30 -5.15 1.18 -19.43
N SER A 31 -4.57 1.25 -18.23
CA SER A 31 -5.14 0.69 -17.00
C SER A 31 -6.04 1.66 -16.23
N LYS A 32 -6.11 2.92 -16.69
CA LYS A 32 -7.03 3.91 -16.13
C LYS A 32 -8.46 3.54 -16.50
N VAL A 33 -9.33 3.47 -15.49
CA VAL A 33 -10.75 3.16 -15.69
C VAL A 33 -11.57 4.46 -15.75
N TRP A 34 -11.39 5.36 -14.79
CA TRP A 34 -12.11 6.63 -14.76
C TRP A 34 -11.35 7.71 -13.97
N SER A 35 -11.85 8.94 -14.06
CA SER A 35 -11.46 10.06 -13.19
C SER A 35 -12.63 10.49 -12.32
N SER A 36 -12.38 10.83 -11.06
CA SER A 36 -13.39 11.33 -10.11
C SER A 36 -12.84 12.50 -9.30
N TYR A 37 -13.72 13.14 -8.52
CA TYR A 37 -13.34 14.19 -7.56
C TYR A 37 -13.65 13.71 -6.15
N HIS A 38 -12.68 13.84 -5.25
CA HIS A 38 -12.84 13.51 -3.84
C HIS A 38 -12.85 14.81 -3.04
N GLY A 39 -13.88 15.05 -2.22
CA GLY A 39 -14.02 16.26 -1.42
C GLY A 39 -15.38 16.94 -1.60
N LEU A 40 -15.54 18.13 -1.02
CA LEU A 40 -16.78 18.89 -0.99
C LEU A 40 -16.51 20.35 -1.33
N GLY A 41 -17.35 20.96 -2.18
CA GLY A 41 -17.24 22.37 -2.56
C GLY A 41 -15.94 22.68 -3.30
N ASP A 42 -15.26 23.74 -2.87
CA ASP A 42 -14.00 24.18 -3.47
C ASP A 42 -12.81 23.29 -3.07
N ASP A 43 -12.95 22.50 -1.99
CA ASP A 43 -11.94 21.57 -1.50
C ASP A 43 -12.08 20.20 -2.16
N THR A 44 -11.94 20.16 -3.48
CA THR A 44 -12.00 18.91 -4.26
C THR A 44 -10.65 18.53 -4.85
N LEU A 45 -10.35 17.23 -4.77
CA LEU A 45 -9.15 16.61 -5.31
C LEU A 45 -9.52 15.75 -6.50
N LYS A 46 -9.00 16.09 -7.68
CA LYS A 46 -9.18 15.29 -8.89
C LYS A 46 -8.26 14.07 -8.87
N VAL A 47 -8.85 12.90 -8.96
CA VAL A 47 -8.15 11.61 -8.91
C VAL A 47 -8.43 10.75 -10.14
N ASP A 48 -7.48 9.88 -10.45
CA ASP A 48 -7.62 8.82 -11.45
C ASP A 48 -7.63 7.47 -10.74
N THR A 49 -8.57 6.61 -11.14
CA THR A 49 -8.68 5.25 -10.65
C THR A 49 -8.21 4.27 -11.71
N TYR A 50 -7.34 3.36 -11.28
CA TYR A 50 -6.76 2.30 -12.07
C TYR A 50 -7.22 0.96 -11.54
N PHE A 51 -7.39 0.00 -12.45
CA PHE A 51 -7.85 -1.34 -12.11
C PHE A 51 -7.02 -2.39 -12.81
N PHE A 52 -6.61 -3.41 -12.05
CA PHE A 52 -5.78 -4.50 -12.51
C PHE A 52 -6.39 -5.82 -12.05
N THR A 53 -6.43 -6.78 -12.95
CA THR A 53 -6.79 -8.17 -12.64
C THR A 53 -5.57 -9.04 -12.83
N PHE A 54 -5.32 -9.93 -11.88
CA PHE A 54 -4.29 -10.97 -11.93
C PHE A 54 -4.90 -12.26 -11.38
N ASP A 55 -4.23 -13.39 -11.59
CA ASP A 55 -4.77 -14.71 -11.23
C ASP A 55 -5.16 -14.82 -9.74
N ALA A 56 -4.48 -14.08 -8.87
CA ALA A 56 -4.73 -14.08 -7.43
C ALA A 56 -5.82 -13.09 -6.96
N GLY A 57 -6.33 -12.20 -7.82
CA GLY A 57 -7.30 -11.19 -7.40
C GLY A 57 -7.39 -9.94 -8.28
N GLN A 58 -7.99 -8.91 -7.71
CA GLN A 58 -8.18 -7.59 -8.30
C GLN A 58 -7.47 -6.54 -7.46
N PHE A 59 -6.89 -5.55 -8.12
CA PHE A 59 -6.22 -4.44 -7.46
C PHE A 59 -6.72 -3.13 -8.04
N THR A 60 -7.15 -2.23 -7.16
CA THR A 60 -7.52 -0.86 -7.46
C THR A 60 -6.47 0.08 -6.91
N MET A 61 -6.11 1.09 -7.67
CA MET A 61 -5.26 2.17 -7.20
C MET A 61 -5.90 3.50 -7.57
N THR A 62 -6.02 4.41 -6.60
CA THR A 62 -6.48 5.77 -6.82
C THR A 62 -5.30 6.71 -6.62
N MET A 63 -5.04 7.56 -7.60
CA MET A 63 -3.95 8.53 -7.54
C MET A 63 -4.44 9.95 -7.84
N THR A 64 -3.71 10.95 -7.35
CA THR A 64 -3.94 12.34 -7.77
C THR A 64 -3.58 12.51 -9.25
N THR A 65 -4.44 13.19 -9.99
CA THR A 65 -4.15 13.53 -11.40
C THR A 65 -2.93 14.41 -11.55
N LYS A 66 -2.69 15.31 -10.57
CA LYS A 66 -1.49 16.13 -10.49
C LYS A 66 -0.45 15.43 -9.63
N GLY A 67 0.70 15.11 -10.22
CA GLY A 67 1.86 14.57 -9.50
C GLY A 67 1.80 13.08 -9.15
N CYS A 68 0.76 12.35 -9.59
CA CYS A 68 0.63 10.90 -9.43
C CYS A 68 0.87 10.43 -7.98
N ALA A 69 0.35 11.15 -6.98
CA ALA A 69 0.48 10.76 -5.58
C ALA A 69 -0.61 9.72 -5.23
N PRO A 70 -0.29 8.60 -4.57
CA PRO A 70 -1.29 7.61 -4.19
C PRO A 70 -2.25 8.17 -3.13
N VAL A 71 -3.55 7.96 -3.35
CA VAL A 71 -4.63 8.33 -2.43
C VAL A 71 -5.15 7.10 -1.72
N SER A 72 -5.38 6.01 -2.48
CA SER A 72 -5.81 4.74 -1.92
C SER A 72 -5.41 3.56 -2.78
N GLU A 73 -5.33 2.39 -2.15
CA GLU A 73 -5.09 1.11 -2.80
C GLU A 73 -6.08 0.08 -2.24
N GLY A 74 -6.68 -0.72 -3.11
CA GLY A 74 -7.58 -1.80 -2.74
C GLY A 74 -7.09 -3.10 -3.36
N PHE A 75 -7.11 -4.18 -2.60
CA PHE A 75 -6.78 -5.52 -3.06
C PHE A 75 -7.88 -6.48 -2.65
N GLN A 76 -8.49 -7.13 -3.63
CA GLN A 76 -9.57 -8.08 -3.45
C GLN A 76 -9.15 -9.46 -3.96
N THR A 77 -9.25 -10.46 -3.10
CA THR A 77 -9.07 -11.87 -3.46
C THR A 77 -10.34 -12.65 -3.16
N LYS A 78 -10.30 -13.97 -3.39
CA LYS A 78 -11.36 -14.89 -2.97
C LYS A 78 -11.50 -14.97 -1.44
N ASP A 79 -10.41 -14.68 -0.72
CA ASP A 79 -10.32 -14.86 0.74
C ASP A 79 -10.67 -13.57 1.50
N GLY A 80 -10.73 -12.42 0.81
CA GLY A 80 -11.09 -11.17 1.45
C GLY A 80 -10.73 -9.92 0.66
N VAL A 81 -11.03 -8.78 1.26
CA VAL A 81 -10.76 -7.45 0.71
C VAL A 81 -9.89 -6.68 1.70
N PHE A 82 -8.91 -5.97 1.18
CA PHE A 82 -8.00 -5.14 1.94
C PHE A 82 -7.90 -3.77 1.28
N ASN A 83 -8.07 -2.69 2.05
CA ASN A 83 -8.01 -1.32 1.55
C ASN A 83 -7.06 -0.47 2.40
N ILE A 84 -6.26 0.36 1.75
CA ILE A 84 -5.37 1.35 2.37
C ILE A 84 -5.77 2.73 1.86
N GLY A 85 -5.95 3.68 2.79
CA GLY A 85 -5.91 5.10 2.50
C GLY A 85 -4.54 5.66 2.87
N VAL A 86 -4.03 6.58 2.04
CA VAL A 86 -2.73 7.21 2.26
C VAL A 86 -2.90 8.72 2.42
N MET A 87 -2.30 9.27 3.47
CA MET A 87 -2.37 10.68 3.82
C MET A 87 -0.99 11.19 4.28
N GLY A 88 -0.78 12.51 4.24
CA GLY A 88 0.44 13.14 4.77
C GLY A 88 1.70 12.77 3.98
N LEU A 89 1.58 12.53 2.67
CA LEU A 89 2.70 12.12 1.83
C LEU A 89 3.75 13.22 1.72
N THR A 90 5.01 12.82 1.86
CA THR A 90 6.19 13.62 1.56
C THR A 90 7.00 12.92 0.48
N SER A 91 7.66 13.70 -0.38
CA SER A 91 8.52 13.14 -1.42
C SER A 91 9.88 12.75 -0.84
N GLY A 92 10.33 11.53 -1.16
CA GLY A 92 11.60 11.00 -0.70
C GLY A 92 11.55 10.39 0.70
N ILE A 93 12.72 10.00 1.21
CA ILE A 93 12.90 9.53 2.57
C ILE A 93 13.85 10.51 3.26
N THR A 94 13.39 11.17 4.33
CA THR A 94 14.19 12.14 5.07
C THR A 94 15.33 11.48 5.83
N ASP A 95 15.09 10.31 6.42
CA ASP A 95 16.07 9.53 7.18
C ASP A 95 16.13 8.08 6.62
N PRO A 96 17.19 7.69 5.89
CA PRO A 96 17.30 6.35 5.32
C PRO A 96 17.54 5.25 6.37
N SER A 97 17.92 5.60 7.61
CA SER A 97 18.16 4.61 8.67
C SER A 97 16.89 3.83 9.05
N VAL A 98 15.70 4.33 8.67
CA VAL A 98 14.42 3.61 8.83
C VAL A 98 14.37 2.26 8.11
N PHE A 99 15.29 2.00 7.19
CA PHE A 99 15.44 0.70 6.52
C PHE A 99 16.47 -0.22 7.18
N GLU A 100 17.25 0.28 8.15
CA GLU A 100 18.18 -0.55 8.90
C GLU A 100 17.41 -1.43 9.89
N LEU A 101 17.63 -2.74 9.80
CA LEU A 101 17.03 -3.67 10.74
C LEU A 101 17.56 -3.38 12.15
N PRO A 102 16.68 -3.27 13.17
CA PRO A 102 17.13 -3.12 14.54
C PRO A 102 17.88 -4.39 14.97
N SER A 103 18.84 -4.25 15.88
CA SER A 103 19.73 -5.34 16.32
C SER A 103 19.01 -6.66 16.65
N PRO A 104 17.83 -6.68 17.31
CA PRO A 104 17.09 -7.92 17.59
C PRO A 104 16.65 -8.70 16.35
N CYS A 105 16.57 -8.06 15.17
CA CYS A 105 16.23 -8.70 13.91
C CYS A 105 17.45 -9.24 13.15
N LYS A 106 18.67 -8.84 13.54
CA LYS A 106 19.93 -9.28 12.90
C LYS A 106 20.42 -10.61 13.46
N GLU A 107 20.15 -10.85 14.74
CA GLU A 107 20.41 -12.13 15.39
C GLU A 107 19.21 -13.03 15.11
N GLY A 108 19.37 -14.05 14.25
CA GLY A 108 18.31 -14.93 13.73
C GLY A 108 17.49 -15.75 14.74
N SER A 109 17.37 -15.33 15.99
CA SER A 109 16.47 -15.87 17.00
C SER A 109 15.06 -15.30 16.83
N MET A 110 14.38 -15.68 15.74
CA MET A 110 12.92 -15.60 15.70
C MET A 110 12.34 -16.68 16.61
N ARG A 111 12.43 -16.50 17.93
CA ARG A 111 11.39 -17.05 18.81
C ARG A 111 10.12 -16.32 18.42
N LYS A 112 9.21 -17.01 17.72
CA LYS A 112 7.84 -16.56 17.45
C LYS A 112 7.25 -16.06 18.78
N ARG A 113 7.28 -14.74 19.01
CA ARG A 113 6.37 -14.16 19.99
C ARG A 113 5.01 -14.34 19.36
N VAL A 114 4.21 -15.24 19.93
CA VAL A 114 2.76 -15.17 19.84
C VAL A 114 2.43 -13.70 20.11
N LEU A 115 1.93 -12.98 19.10
CA LEU A 115 1.39 -11.65 19.31
C LEU A 115 0.29 -11.82 20.34
N HIS A 116 0.59 -11.52 21.59
CA HIS A 116 -0.45 -11.23 22.55
C HIS A 116 -1.14 -9.99 22.01
N GLU A 117 -2.44 -10.13 21.82
CA GLU A 117 -3.41 -9.16 21.39
C GLU A 117 -3.23 -7.86 22.21
N GLN A 118 -2.36 -6.97 21.73
CA GLN A 118 -2.27 -5.63 22.30
C GLN A 118 -3.44 -4.86 21.70
N GLN A 119 -4.56 -4.88 22.43
CA GLN A 119 -5.73 -4.06 22.16
C GLN A 119 -5.25 -2.63 21.85
N SER A 120 -5.59 -2.18 20.64
CA SER A 120 -5.40 -0.79 20.23
C SER A 120 -6.07 0.13 21.25
N PRO A 121 -5.39 1.15 21.80
CA PRO A 121 -6.05 2.17 22.57
C PRO A 121 -6.76 3.11 21.58
N PHE A 122 -7.87 2.64 21.00
CA PHE A 122 -8.84 3.56 20.45
C PHE A 122 -9.42 4.33 21.63
N VAL A 123 -8.95 5.57 21.80
CA VAL A 123 -9.66 6.59 22.57
C VAL A 123 -10.77 7.09 21.64
N PRO A 124 -12.05 6.76 21.88
CA PRO A 124 -13.13 7.42 21.16
C PRO A 124 -13.14 8.90 21.53
N ILE A 125 -13.28 9.76 20.52
CA ILE A 125 -13.74 11.15 20.69
C ILE A 125 -15.26 11.12 20.79
#